data_AF-A0A5N0UQR7-F1
#
_entry.id   AF-A0A5N0UQR7-F1
#
_cell.length_a   1.000
_cell.length_b   1.000
_cell.length_c   1.000
_cell.angle_alpha   90.00
_cell.angle_beta   90.00
_cell.angle_gamma   90.00
#
_symmetry.space_group_name_H-M   'P 1'
#
loop_
_entity.id
_entity.type
_entity.pdbx_description
1 polymer ?
#
loop_
_entity_poly.entity_id
_entity_poly.type
_entity_poly.pdbx_seq_one_letter_code
_entity_poly.pdbx_strand_id
1 'polypeptide(L)'
;MSDAAAATVETELKAMDQQVTDAQAQLATATDAAAQDQVARTLSDKRRGSIDRINRATGQRIGHGRDLSGCGVKNRGRHRGGKNTSSSPAATTTTTAAETTTDTTTSDPTTTTTTTTTDTSSEDTTTTDTTTTDTTTTDTTTTEEPTTDSSTSSAAATTTTSELPGPDENNELSGNDGEIQQPATVSLTFRGSPVTRVRAMPQFLRVLSGDAKEGANGPTNARAAWTCTGFEDRLIDKYPICPEGSQVERIHDFPSCWDGQNIDSANHRTHIVFPDSSGRCGNGFVAVPQLRVTLTYDIPHDVQVAGQYKVDSFPEEHHNPLSDHDDFANVMSQCIMWRLVTCVNGGRTCKE
;
A
#
# COMPACT_ATOMS: atom_id res chain seq x y z
N MET A 1 2.81 -6.69 24.82
CA MET A 1 4.28 -6.57 25.02
C MET A 1 4.56 -6.40 26.51
N SER A 2 5.81 -6.18 26.93
CA SER A 2 6.08 -5.47 28.19
C SER A 2 6.41 -4.01 27.88
N ASP A 3 6.15 -3.10 28.82
CA ASP A 3 6.29 -1.65 28.61
C ASP A 3 7.74 -1.27 28.28
N ALA A 4 8.70 -1.94 28.92
CA ALA A 4 10.13 -1.82 28.62
C ALA A 4 10.49 -2.27 27.19
N ALA A 5 9.73 -3.22 26.61
CA ALA A 5 9.91 -3.60 25.21
C ALA A 5 9.35 -2.51 24.28
N ALA A 6 8.17 -1.98 24.56
CA ALA A 6 7.57 -0.88 23.78
C ALA A 6 8.45 0.36 23.79
N ALA A 7 8.93 0.80 24.96
CA ALA A 7 9.86 1.93 25.09
C ALA A 7 11.19 1.70 24.34
N THR A 8 11.65 0.45 24.23
CA THR A 8 12.84 0.13 23.42
C THR A 8 12.53 0.21 21.92
N VAL A 9 11.36 -0.26 21.47
CA VAL A 9 10.95 -0.12 20.06
C VAL A 9 10.86 1.36 19.67
N GLU A 10 10.18 2.16 20.48
CA GLU A 10 10.03 3.61 20.31
C GLU A 10 11.39 4.32 20.19
N THR A 11 12.32 4.02 21.10
CA THR A 11 13.70 4.55 21.08
C THR A 11 14.43 4.18 19.78
N GLU A 12 14.23 2.97 19.28
CA GLU A 12 14.90 2.50 18.05
C GLU A 12 14.25 2.99 16.76
N LEU A 13 12.95 3.30 16.76
CA LEU A 13 12.27 3.95 15.64
C LEU A 13 12.77 5.38 15.48
N LYS A 14 12.70 6.21 16.54
CA LYS A 14 13.27 7.56 16.55
C LYS A 14 14.77 7.58 16.20
N ALA A 15 15.52 6.56 16.62
CA ALA A 15 16.90 6.38 16.18
C ALA A 15 17.04 6.02 14.69
N MET A 16 16.10 5.28 14.08
CA MET A 16 16.09 4.99 12.64
C MET A 16 15.69 6.19 11.78
N ASP A 17 14.85 7.09 12.27
CA ASP A 17 14.46 8.30 11.55
C ASP A 17 15.62 9.31 11.50
N GLN A 18 16.29 9.54 12.63
CA GLN A 18 17.55 10.30 12.64
C GLN A 18 18.62 9.68 11.72
N GLN A 19 18.65 8.35 11.55
CA GLN A 19 19.55 7.71 10.58
C GLN A 19 19.21 8.06 9.12
N VAL A 20 17.94 8.33 8.79
CA VAL A 20 17.53 8.81 7.46
C VAL A 20 17.97 10.25 7.26
N THR A 21 17.70 11.14 8.22
CA THR A 21 18.12 12.54 8.18
C THR A 21 19.64 12.69 8.06
N ASP A 22 20.41 11.95 8.87
CA ASP A 22 21.87 11.83 8.77
C ASP A 22 22.31 11.44 7.35
N ALA A 23 21.66 10.42 6.77
CA ALA A 23 22.03 9.86 5.48
C ALA A 23 21.66 10.78 4.31
N GLN A 24 20.53 11.48 4.38
CA GLN A 24 20.12 12.50 3.40
C GLN A 24 21.10 13.67 3.40
N ALA A 25 21.47 14.20 4.57
CA ALA A 25 22.46 15.26 4.70
C ALA A 25 23.84 14.84 4.14
N GLN A 26 24.28 13.61 4.41
CA GLN A 26 25.51 13.07 3.82
C GLN A 26 25.41 12.90 2.31
N LEU A 27 24.27 12.40 1.80
CA LEU A 27 24.03 12.19 0.37
C LEU A 27 24.04 13.50 -0.43
N ALA A 28 23.49 14.58 0.13
CA ALA A 28 23.54 15.93 -0.45
C ALA A 28 24.97 16.47 -0.59
N THR A 29 25.93 15.96 0.20
CA THR A 29 27.36 16.31 0.11
C THR A 29 28.21 15.29 -0.68
N ALA A 30 27.61 14.20 -1.18
CA ALA A 30 28.34 13.10 -1.79
C ALA A 30 28.72 13.41 -3.25
N THR A 31 29.99 13.73 -3.49
CA THR A 31 30.53 14.17 -4.79
C THR A 31 30.61 13.09 -5.87
N ASP A 32 30.51 11.81 -5.51
CA ASP A 32 30.61 10.69 -6.43
C ASP A 32 29.86 9.43 -5.95
N ALA A 33 29.70 8.47 -6.85
CA ALA A 33 29.00 7.22 -6.59
C ALA A 33 29.64 6.36 -5.49
N ALA A 34 30.95 6.46 -5.21
CA ALA A 34 31.58 5.70 -4.13
C ALA A 34 31.30 6.32 -2.75
N ALA A 35 31.20 7.64 -2.67
CA ALA A 35 30.69 8.35 -1.49
C ALA A 35 29.22 7.97 -1.22
N GLN A 36 28.37 7.98 -2.25
CA GLN A 36 26.97 7.56 -2.15
C GLN A 36 26.83 6.09 -1.68
N ASP A 37 27.63 5.18 -2.25
CA ASP A 37 27.65 3.77 -1.85
C ASP A 37 28.10 3.61 -0.38
N GLN A 38 29.02 4.46 0.10
CA GLN A 38 29.48 4.45 1.49
C GLN A 38 28.42 4.95 2.48
N VAL A 39 27.63 5.97 2.11
CA VAL A 39 26.45 6.41 2.89
C VAL A 39 25.42 5.27 2.98
N ALA A 40 25.08 4.65 1.84
CA ALA A 40 24.11 3.55 1.79
C ALA A 40 24.54 2.32 2.63
N ARG A 41 25.82 1.94 2.59
CA ARG A 41 26.38 0.87 3.45
C ARG A 41 26.29 1.24 4.93
N THR A 42 26.66 2.47 5.29
CA THR A 42 26.64 2.96 6.67
C THR A 42 25.22 2.96 7.23
N LEU A 43 24.24 3.44 6.46
CA LEU A 43 22.81 3.38 6.81
C LEU A 43 22.32 1.94 6.97
N SER A 44 22.72 1.01 6.09
CA SER A 44 22.35 -0.41 6.18
C SER A 44 22.87 -1.09 7.45
N ASP A 45 24.09 -0.77 7.88
CA ASP A 45 24.69 -1.33 9.09
C ASP A 45 24.13 -0.67 10.36
N LYS A 46 23.88 0.66 10.38
CA LYS A 46 23.18 1.33 11.49
C LYS A 46 21.76 0.73 11.69
N ARG A 47 20.95 0.64 10.62
CA ARG A 47 19.58 0.09 10.66
C ARG A 47 19.53 -1.35 11.14
N ARG A 48 20.49 -2.20 10.73
CA ARG A 48 20.61 -3.57 11.23
C ARG A 48 20.83 -3.59 12.75
N GLY A 49 21.68 -2.70 13.26
CA GLY A 49 21.91 -2.54 14.70
C GLY A 49 20.64 -2.17 15.49
N SER A 50 19.79 -1.29 14.95
CA SER A 50 18.50 -0.94 15.56
C SER A 50 17.49 -2.10 15.51
N ILE A 51 17.34 -2.77 14.36
CA ILE A 51 16.51 -3.97 14.22
C ILE A 51 16.96 -5.07 15.21
N ASP A 52 18.26 -5.26 15.38
CA ASP A 52 18.81 -6.23 16.34
C ASP A 52 18.53 -5.83 17.81
N ARG A 53 18.39 -4.54 18.14
CA ARG A 53 18.01 -4.07 19.48
C ARG A 53 16.51 -4.27 19.74
N ILE A 54 15.66 -3.88 18.78
CA ILE A 54 14.23 -4.21 18.73
C ILE A 54 14.03 -5.71 18.99
N ASN A 55 14.71 -6.58 18.23
CA ASN A 55 14.58 -8.04 18.31
C ASN A 55 14.89 -8.64 19.70
N ARG A 56 15.78 -8.01 20.47
CA ARG A 56 16.10 -8.45 21.83
C ARG A 56 15.05 -8.00 22.83
N ALA A 57 14.44 -6.83 22.62
CA ALA A 57 13.42 -6.28 23.50
C ALA A 57 12.04 -6.91 23.29
N THR A 58 11.62 -7.11 22.03
CA THR A 58 10.31 -7.69 21.70
C THR A 58 10.20 -9.19 22.00
N GLY A 59 11.32 -9.90 22.14
CA GLY A 59 11.39 -11.36 22.15
C GLY A 59 11.08 -12.01 20.79
N GLN A 60 10.73 -11.22 19.78
CA GLN A 60 10.48 -11.64 18.40
C GLN A 60 11.73 -11.41 17.56
N ARG A 61 11.96 -12.26 16.56
CA ARG A 61 12.97 -11.98 15.53
C ARG A 61 12.32 -11.28 14.34
N ILE A 62 12.10 -9.98 14.43
CA ILE A 62 11.74 -9.14 13.28
C ILE A 62 12.93 -9.17 12.30
N GLY A 63 12.70 -9.73 11.11
CA GLY A 63 13.75 -10.10 10.14
C GLY A 63 14.11 -11.60 10.12
N HIS A 64 13.70 -12.39 11.11
CA HIS A 64 13.64 -13.87 11.05
C HIS A 64 12.30 -14.40 11.58
N GLY A 65 11.21 -14.09 10.88
CA GLY A 65 10.20 -15.13 10.65
C GLY A 65 10.92 -16.39 10.20
N ARG A 66 10.55 -17.57 10.73
CA ARG A 66 11.45 -18.75 10.82
C ARG A 66 11.88 -19.36 9.47
N ASP A 67 11.41 -18.79 8.38
CA ASP A 67 11.57 -19.21 6.99
C ASP A 67 12.04 -18.04 6.07
N LEU A 68 12.00 -16.79 6.56
CA LEU A 68 12.39 -15.58 5.83
C LEU A 68 13.91 -15.48 5.58
N SER A 69 14.73 -16.21 6.35
CA SER A 69 16.19 -16.24 6.20
C SER A 69 16.64 -16.81 4.85
N GLY A 70 15.82 -17.64 4.18
CA GLY A 70 16.04 -18.07 2.80
C GLY A 70 15.69 -17.02 1.75
N CYS A 71 14.89 -16.02 2.11
CA CYS A 71 14.31 -15.03 1.19
C CYS A 71 14.98 -13.64 1.23
N GLY A 72 16.09 -13.48 1.94
CA GLY A 72 16.82 -12.21 2.04
C GLY A 72 17.31 -11.66 0.68
N VAL A 73 17.32 -10.34 0.54
CA VAL A 73 17.76 -9.67 -0.69
C VAL A 73 19.23 -9.96 -0.97
N LYS A 74 19.54 -10.63 -2.08
CA LYS A 74 20.92 -10.90 -2.52
C LYS A 74 21.61 -9.60 -2.93
N ASN A 75 22.38 -9.05 -2.00
CA ASN A 75 23.22 -7.88 -2.23
C ASN A 75 24.23 -8.17 -3.37
N ARG A 76 24.16 -7.40 -4.47
CA ARG A 76 24.87 -7.69 -5.74
C ARG A 76 26.40 -7.58 -5.64
N GLY A 77 26.95 -7.03 -4.55
CA GLY A 77 28.38 -6.75 -4.39
C GLY A 77 29.28 -7.87 -3.85
N ARG A 78 28.83 -9.12 -3.70
CA ARG A 78 29.68 -10.21 -3.11
C ARG A 78 29.71 -11.52 -3.89
N HIS A 79 30.42 -11.54 -5.01
CA HIS A 79 31.06 -12.78 -5.50
C HIS A 79 32.25 -13.16 -4.61
N ARG A 80 31.99 -13.91 -3.52
CA ARG A 80 33.01 -14.76 -2.90
C ARG A 80 32.92 -16.15 -3.50
N GLY A 81 33.95 -16.56 -4.24
CA GLY A 81 34.04 -17.87 -4.88
C GLY A 81 34.22 -19.00 -3.88
N GLY A 82 33.12 -19.50 -3.31
CA GLY A 82 33.09 -20.76 -2.57
C GLY A 82 32.94 -21.95 -3.51
N LYS A 83 34.00 -22.75 -3.67
CA LYS A 83 33.90 -24.06 -4.35
C LYS A 83 33.07 -25.01 -3.49
N ASN A 84 31.80 -25.21 -3.85
CA ASN A 84 30.98 -26.29 -3.27
C ASN A 84 30.85 -27.42 -4.30
N THR A 85 31.59 -28.51 -4.08
CA THR A 85 31.54 -29.72 -4.90
C THR A 85 30.41 -30.62 -4.44
N SER A 86 29.25 -30.52 -5.08
CA SER A 86 28.15 -31.50 -4.95
C SER A 86 27.93 -32.18 -6.29
N SER A 87 28.19 -33.49 -6.35
CA SER A 87 28.10 -34.32 -7.55
C SER A 87 26.67 -34.42 -8.10
N SER A 88 26.51 -34.20 -9.41
CA SER A 88 25.27 -34.47 -10.13
C SER A 88 25.21 -35.94 -10.58
N PRO A 89 24.13 -36.69 -10.29
CA PRO A 89 23.80 -37.92 -11.02
C PRO A 89 23.13 -37.58 -12.36
N ALA A 90 23.47 -38.33 -13.41
CA ALA A 90 22.99 -38.07 -14.76
C ALA A 90 21.53 -38.54 -15.00
N ALA A 91 20.98 -38.13 -16.14
CA ALA A 91 19.59 -38.34 -16.53
C ALA A 91 19.15 -39.81 -16.69
N THR A 92 17.85 -40.04 -16.52
CA THR A 92 17.13 -41.14 -17.17
C THR A 92 16.05 -40.53 -18.07
N THR A 93 16.21 -40.67 -19.38
CA THR A 93 15.19 -40.30 -20.38
C THR A 93 14.24 -41.48 -20.58
N THR A 94 12.93 -41.24 -20.51
CA THR A 94 11.93 -42.23 -20.94
C THR A 94 10.99 -41.59 -21.95
N THR A 95 11.11 -42.02 -23.21
CA THR A 95 10.25 -41.59 -24.31
C THR A 95 9.05 -42.53 -24.43
N THR A 96 7.84 -41.97 -24.45
CA THR A 96 6.66 -42.62 -25.03
C THR A 96 5.93 -41.58 -25.88
N ALA A 97 5.43 -41.96 -27.05
CA ALA A 97 4.84 -41.05 -28.02
C ALA A 97 3.49 -41.56 -28.55
N ALA A 98 2.69 -40.61 -29.02
CA ALA A 98 1.50 -40.77 -29.87
C ALA A 98 0.32 -41.62 -29.34
N GLU A 99 -0.86 -41.00 -29.31
CA GLU A 99 -1.93 -41.43 -30.22
C GLU A 99 -2.65 -40.19 -30.77
N THR A 100 -3.26 -40.33 -31.96
CA THR A 100 -3.87 -39.23 -32.73
C THR A 100 -5.21 -39.68 -33.30
N THR A 101 -6.27 -38.89 -33.10
CA THR A 101 -7.54 -39.04 -33.83
C THR A 101 -8.12 -37.69 -34.25
N THR A 102 -8.33 -37.53 -35.56
CA THR A 102 -9.33 -36.63 -36.17
C THR A 102 -10.75 -37.15 -35.86
N ASP A 103 -11.90 -36.55 -36.18
CA ASP A 103 -12.31 -35.48 -37.11
C ASP A 103 -13.64 -34.84 -36.53
N THR A 104 -14.49 -33.97 -37.11
CA THR A 104 -14.76 -33.39 -38.44
C THR A 104 -15.36 -31.96 -38.28
N THR A 105 -15.45 -31.19 -39.35
CA THR A 105 -16.16 -29.88 -39.43
C THR A 105 -17.69 -29.99 -39.57
N THR A 106 -18.42 -28.89 -39.32
CA THR A 106 -19.66 -28.46 -40.02
C THR A 106 -19.92 -26.97 -39.71
N SER A 107 -20.58 -26.23 -40.61
CA SER A 107 -20.70 -24.76 -40.57
C SER A 107 -22.13 -24.25 -40.72
N ASP A 108 -22.43 -23.11 -40.07
CA ASP A 108 -23.37 -22.06 -40.51
C ASP A 108 -24.88 -22.40 -40.64
N PRO A 109 -25.78 -21.41 -40.89
CA PRO A 109 -25.96 -20.14 -40.18
C PRO A 109 -27.43 -19.90 -39.76
N THR A 110 -27.75 -18.83 -39.03
CA THR A 110 -29.09 -18.20 -39.14
C THR A 110 -29.12 -16.73 -38.72
N THR A 111 -29.85 -15.91 -39.49
CA THR A 111 -30.00 -14.45 -39.32
C THR A 111 -31.46 -14.09 -39.03
N THR A 112 -31.76 -13.12 -38.16
CA THR A 112 -32.95 -12.22 -38.28
C THR A 112 -32.80 -10.95 -37.41
N THR A 113 -32.30 -9.88 -38.03
CA THR A 113 -32.93 -8.55 -38.19
C THR A 113 -33.95 -8.03 -37.14
N THR A 114 -33.50 -7.06 -36.34
CA THR A 114 -34.08 -5.70 -36.09
C THR A 114 -35.55 -5.52 -35.64
N THR A 115 -35.72 -4.70 -34.59
CA THR A 115 -36.69 -3.58 -34.57
C THR A 115 -36.04 -2.38 -33.86
N THR A 116 -36.30 -1.17 -34.34
CA THR A 116 -35.68 0.09 -33.87
C THR A 116 -36.67 0.96 -33.11
N THR A 117 -36.24 1.56 -32.01
CA THR A 117 -36.81 2.84 -31.51
C THR A 117 -35.67 3.78 -31.15
N THR A 118 -35.49 4.82 -31.96
CA THR A 118 -34.71 6.01 -31.62
C THR A 118 -35.46 6.82 -30.57
N ASP A 119 -34.72 7.45 -29.65
CA ASP A 119 -35.07 8.81 -29.25
C ASP A 119 -33.79 9.65 -29.13
N THR A 120 -33.91 10.97 -29.26
CA THR A 120 -32.80 11.89 -29.49
C THR A 120 -32.76 12.97 -28.43
N SER A 121 -31.66 13.05 -27.68
CA SER A 121 -31.25 14.30 -27.04
C SER A 121 -29.73 14.41 -27.09
N SER A 122 -29.25 15.49 -27.71
CA SER A 122 -27.88 15.96 -27.61
C SER A 122 -27.89 17.19 -26.71
N GLU A 123 -27.06 17.21 -25.67
CA GLU A 123 -26.67 18.47 -25.04
C GLU A 123 -25.20 18.42 -24.62
N ASP A 124 -24.52 19.54 -24.78
CA ASP A 124 -23.07 19.70 -24.70
C ASP A 124 -22.70 20.45 -23.42
N THR A 125 -21.90 19.82 -22.56
CA THR A 125 -21.27 20.46 -21.40
C THR A 125 -19.87 19.91 -21.14
N THR A 126 -18.91 20.40 -21.93
CA THR A 126 -17.52 20.72 -21.52
C THR A 126 -17.00 20.06 -20.22
N THR A 127 -16.20 19.01 -20.34
CA THR A 127 -15.41 18.47 -19.22
C THR A 127 -14.30 19.44 -18.82
N THR A 128 -14.37 20.01 -17.62
CA THR A 128 -13.24 20.76 -17.03
C THR A 128 -12.33 19.80 -16.28
N ASP A 129 -11.24 19.37 -16.92
CA ASP A 129 -10.17 18.62 -16.26
C ASP A 129 -9.44 19.51 -15.24
N THR A 130 -9.79 19.36 -13.95
CA THR A 130 -9.05 19.97 -12.85
C THR A 130 -7.86 19.08 -12.48
N THR A 131 -6.75 19.21 -13.20
CA THR A 131 -5.49 18.56 -12.82
C THR A 131 -4.91 19.18 -11.54
N THR A 132 -5.20 18.58 -10.39
CA THR A 132 -4.47 18.84 -9.15
C THR A 132 -3.07 18.25 -9.26
N THR A 133 -2.06 19.12 -9.39
CA THR A 133 -0.66 18.69 -9.46
C THR A 133 -0.12 18.42 -8.05
N ASP A 134 -0.04 17.15 -7.64
CA ASP A 134 0.70 16.75 -6.45
C ASP A 134 2.19 17.11 -6.63
N THR A 135 2.58 18.23 -6.05
CA THR A 135 3.88 18.87 -6.30
C THR A 135 4.85 18.54 -5.17
N THR A 136 5.44 17.34 -5.21
CA THR A 136 6.58 17.00 -4.36
C THR A 136 7.84 17.74 -4.86
N THR A 137 7.98 19.00 -4.48
CA THR A 137 9.10 19.87 -4.92
C THR A 137 10.43 19.30 -4.43
N THR A 138 11.34 19.05 -5.37
CA THR A 138 12.78 18.97 -5.09
C THR A 138 13.50 19.84 -6.12
N ASP A 139 13.93 21.02 -5.70
CA ASP A 139 15.29 21.53 -5.97
C ASP A 139 15.50 22.91 -5.32
N THR A 140 16.71 23.13 -4.81
CA THR A 140 17.12 24.39 -4.18
C THR A 140 18.20 25.04 -5.03
N THR A 141 17.88 26.15 -5.72
CA THR A 141 18.88 26.98 -6.40
C THR A 141 18.71 28.46 -6.06
N THR A 142 19.59 28.97 -5.20
CA THR A 142 19.66 30.38 -4.80
C THR A 142 20.53 31.19 -5.77
N THR A 143 20.02 32.30 -6.29
CA THR A 143 20.83 33.38 -6.91
C THR A 143 20.20 34.74 -6.57
N GLU A 144 21.02 35.79 -6.45
CA GLU A 144 20.64 37.09 -5.89
C GLU A 144 20.11 38.13 -6.91
N GLU A 145 19.56 39.21 -6.37
CA GLU A 145 19.08 40.47 -7.01
C GLU A 145 20.23 41.33 -7.62
N PRO A 146 20.02 42.56 -8.17
CA PRO A 146 18.79 43.37 -8.29
C PRO A 146 18.52 44.03 -9.68
N THR A 147 17.36 44.70 -9.82
CA THR A 147 17.16 46.12 -10.27
C THR A 147 15.84 46.38 -11.03
N THR A 148 15.41 47.65 -11.00
CA THR A 148 14.08 48.17 -11.37
C THR A 148 13.94 48.63 -12.82
N ASP A 149 12.76 48.42 -13.44
CA ASP A 149 11.84 49.52 -13.82
C ASP A 149 10.41 48.99 -14.10
N SER A 150 9.47 49.89 -14.35
CA SER A 150 8.02 49.70 -14.33
C SER A 150 7.42 49.39 -15.71
N SER A 151 6.49 48.44 -15.79
CA SER A 151 5.55 48.31 -16.93
C SER A 151 4.29 47.55 -16.52
N THR A 152 3.12 48.05 -16.91
CA THR A 152 1.81 47.49 -16.54
C THR A 152 1.47 46.24 -17.35
N SER A 153 1.20 45.13 -16.68
CA SER A 153 0.42 44.01 -17.23
C SER A 153 -0.34 43.28 -16.11
N SER A 154 -1.39 42.54 -16.45
CA SER A 154 -2.28 41.90 -15.49
C SER A 154 -1.54 40.92 -14.59
N ALA A 155 -1.57 41.16 -13.27
CA ALA A 155 -1.15 40.17 -12.29
C ALA A 155 -2.13 38.99 -12.32
N ALA A 156 -1.71 37.87 -12.92
CA ALA A 156 -2.28 36.58 -12.57
C ALA A 156 -2.07 36.39 -11.06
N ALA A 157 -3.16 36.11 -10.33
CA ALA A 157 -3.07 35.85 -8.91
C ALA A 157 -2.40 34.49 -8.68
N THR A 158 -1.07 34.48 -8.62
CA THR A 158 -0.32 33.35 -8.06
C THR A 158 -0.70 33.27 -6.59
N THR A 159 -1.76 32.54 -6.28
CA THR A 159 -2.00 32.01 -4.93
C THR A 159 -0.82 31.09 -4.62
N THR A 160 0.17 31.66 -3.94
CA THR A 160 1.12 30.91 -3.13
C THR A 160 0.30 30.27 -2.02
N THR A 161 -0.29 29.11 -2.32
CA THR A 161 -0.92 28.26 -1.32
C THR A 161 0.11 28.04 -0.23
N SER A 162 -0.18 28.51 0.98
CA SER A 162 0.67 28.24 2.14
C SER A 162 0.88 26.74 2.21
N GLU A 163 2.13 26.30 2.41
CA GLU A 163 2.37 24.93 2.83
C GLU A 163 1.52 24.68 4.09
N LEU A 164 0.70 23.64 4.06
CA LEU A 164 -0.15 23.32 5.21
C LEU A 164 0.78 23.09 6.42
N PRO A 165 0.40 23.56 7.63
CA PRO A 165 1.23 23.34 8.81
C PRO A 165 1.49 21.84 8.95
N GLY A 166 2.77 21.47 8.87
CA GLY A 166 3.21 20.09 9.00
C GLY A 166 2.84 19.51 10.37
N PRO A 167 2.91 18.18 10.51
CA PRO A 167 2.57 17.52 11.75
C PRO A 167 3.52 17.92 12.90
N ASP A 168 3.04 17.76 14.14
CA ASP A 168 3.76 18.14 15.36
C ASP A 168 4.84 17.10 15.77
N GLU A 169 5.42 17.26 16.97
CA GLU A 169 6.46 16.35 17.50
C GLU A 169 5.95 14.92 17.82
N ASN A 170 4.64 14.70 17.80
CA ASN A 170 3.97 13.39 17.94
C ASN A 170 3.58 12.80 16.58
N ASN A 171 3.76 13.55 15.49
CA ASN A 171 3.24 13.36 14.12
C ASN A 171 1.75 13.73 13.93
N GLU A 172 1.15 14.52 14.83
CA GLU A 172 -0.27 14.88 14.77
C GLU A 172 -0.53 16.14 13.92
N LEU A 173 -1.68 16.17 13.23
CA LEU A 173 -2.16 17.36 12.53
C LEU A 173 -2.95 18.29 13.46
N SER A 174 -2.81 19.60 13.25
CA SER A 174 -3.49 20.64 14.03
C SER A 174 -5.02 20.55 13.91
N GLY A 175 -5.66 19.92 14.90
CA GLY A 175 -7.12 19.72 14.96
C GLY A 175 -7.52 18.36 15.54
N ASN A 176 -6.59 17.40 15.51
CA ASN A 176 -6.69 16.14 16.23
C ASN A 176 -6.61 16.38 17.75
N ASP A 177 -7.26 15.52 18.54
CA ASP A 177 -7.16 15.54 20.01
C ASP A 177 -7.54 14.16 20.61
N GLY A 178 -7.08 13.90 21.84
CA GLY A 178 -7.32 12.65 22.55
C GLY A 178 -6.03 11.91 22.93
N GLU A 179 -6.16 10.60 23.16
CA GLU A 179 -5.04 9.67 23.36
C GLU A 179 -4.98 8.72 22.17
N ILE A 180 -3.80 8.53 21.57
CA ILE A 180 -3.60 7.66 20.40
C ILE A 180 -3.97 6.21 20.76
N GLN A 181 -5.06 5.71 20.18
CA GLN A 181 -5.56 4.36 20.46
C GLN A 181 -4.70 3.31 19.74
N GLN A 182 -3.93 2.52 20.50
CA GLN A 182 -3.16 1.42 19.93
C GLN A 182 -4.07 0.20 19.64
N PRO A 183 -3.99 -0.45 18.46
CA PRO A 183 -4.74 -1.67 18.20
C PRO A 183 -4.33 -2.80 19.15
N ALA A 184 -5.31 -3.41 19.80
CA ALA A 184 -5.16 -4.62 20.61
C ALA A 184 -4.73 -5.83 19.76
N THR A 185 -5.09 -5.85 18.48
CA THR A 185 -4.61 -6.82 17.49
C THR A 185 -4.50 -6.19 16.11
N VAL A 186 -3.47 -6.59 15.36
CA VAL A 186 -3.25 -6.25 13.95
C VAL A 186 -3.13 -7.55 13.15
N SER A 187 -3.91 -7.66 12.07
CA SER A 187 -3.88 -8.80 11.15
C SER A 187 -3.67 -8.33 9.71
N LEU A 188 -2.65 -8.88 9.06
CA LEU A 188 -2.31 -8.64 7.66
C LEU A 188 -2.58 -9.94 6.87
N THR A 189 -3.68 -9.98 6.12
CA THR A 189 -4.15 -11.20 5.45
C THR A 189 -4.14 -11.02 3.93
N PHE A 190 -3.33 -11.82 3.23
CA PHE A 190 -3.35 -11.88 1.77
C PHE A 190 -4.29 -12.97 1.26
N ARG A 191 -5.27 -12.60 0.43
CA ARG A 191 -6.31 -13.46 -0.14
C ARG A 191 -6.07 -13.72 -1.64
N GLY A 192 -6.55 -14.85 -2.15
CA GLY A 192 -6.61 -15.12 -3.59
C GLY A 192 -7.85 -14.52 -4.26
N SER A 193 -7.87 -14.45 -5.59
CA SER A 193 -9.11 -14.17 -6.35
C SER A 193 -10.03 -15.40 -6.33
N PRO A 194 -11.36 -15.22 -6.20
CA PRO A 194 -12.31 -16.34 -6.19
C PRO A 194 -12.55 -16.97 -7.58
N VAL A 195 -12.11 -16.32 -8.66
CA VAL A 195 -12.39 -16.72 -10.06
C VAL A 195 -11.14 -17.09 -10.86
N THR A 196 -9.95 -16.66 -10.43
CA THR A 196 -8.69 -16.85 -11.17
C THR A 196 -7.51 -17.08 -10.23
N ARG A 197 -6.43 -17.68 -10.74
CA ARG A 197 -5.16 -17.72 -10.01
C ARG A 197 -4.49 -16.35 -10.07
N VAL A 198 -4.02 -15.87 -8.92
CA VAL A 198 -3.34 -14.58 -8.79
C VAL A 198 -1.90 -14.66 -9.29
N ARG A 199 -1.41 -13.56 -9.86
CA ARG A 199 0.01 -13.34 -10.22
C ARG A 199 0.75 -12.72 -9.04
N ALA A 200 2.08 -12.85 -9.01
CA ALA A 200 2.91 -12.15 -8.03
C ALA A 200 2.77 -10.62 -8.19
N MET A 201 2.55 -9.91 -7.08
CA MET A 201 2.73 -8.45 -7.06
C MET A 201 4.21 -8.13 -7.33
N PRO A 202 4.53 -7.17 -8.22
CA PRO A 202 5.89 -6.69 -8.36
C PRO A 202 6.33 -5.98 -7.07
N GLN A 203 7.63 -6.02 -6.77
CA GLN A 203 8.18 -5.28 -5.64
C GLN A 203 8.02 -3.78 -5.88
N PHE A 204 7.68 -3.03 -4.83
CA PHE A 204 7.33 -1.61 -4.83
C PHE A 204 6.04 -1.25 -5.57
N LEU A 205 5.15 -2.22 -5.84
CA LEU A 205 3.73 -1.92 -6.10
C LEU A 205 3.17 -1.08 -4.95
N ARG A 206 2.64 0.10 -5.27
CA ARG A 206 1.95 1.01 -4.34
C ARG A 206 0.45 0.85 -4.49
N VAL A 207 -0.28 0.87 -3.38
CA VAL A 207 -1.71 0.57 -3.38
C VAL A 207 -2.40 1.41 -2.31
N LEU A 208 -3.46 2.11 -2.68
CA LEU A 208 -4.29 2.89 -1.76
C LEU A 208 -5.66 2.21 -1.55
N SER A 209 -6.24 2.37 -0.37
CA SER A 209 -7.65 2.06 -0.10
C SER A 209 -8.30 3.18 0.71
N GLY A 210 -9.56 3.53 0.39
CA GLY A 210 -10.24 4.71 0.95
C GLY A 210 -9.85 6.02 0.25
N ASP A 211 -10.15 7.15 0.89
CA ASP A 211 -9.69 8.47 0.45
C ASP A 211 -9.54 9.43 1.62
N ALA A 212 -8.33 9.95 1.84
CA ALA A 212 -8.01 10.83 2.95
C ALA A 212 -8.74 12.19 2.94
N LYS A 213 -9.37 12.56 1.81
CA LYS A 213 -10.01 13.85 1.58
C LYS A 213 -11.36 13.70 0.87
N GLU A 214 -12.22 12.80 1.35
CA GLU A 214 -13.48 12.46 0.68
C GLU A 214 -14.45 13.64 0.57
N GLY A 215 -14.47 14.54 1.57
CA GLY A 215 -15.24 15.79 1.53
C GLY A 215 -14.84 16.73 0.38
N ALA A 216 -13.59 16.66 -0.10
CA ALA A 216 -13.09 17.41 -1.25
C ALA A 216 -13.10 16.62 -2.57
N ASN A 217 -12.77 15.33 -2.52
CA ASN A 217 -12.62 14.45 -3.70
C ASN A 217 -13.93 13.76 -4.12
N GLY A 218 -14.93 13.73 -3.24
CA GLY A 218 -16.15 12.96 -3.39
C GLY A 218 -15.99 11.47 -3.04
N PRO A 219 -17.11 10.75 -2.81
CA PRO A 219 -17.11 9.42 -2.20
C PRO A 219 -16.64 8.28 -3.14
N THR A 220 -16.19 8.57 -4.36
CA THR A 220 -15.84 7.58 -5.39
C THR A 220 -14.72 6.63 -4.97
N ASN A 221 -13.74 7.13 -4.22
CA ASN A 221 -12.59 6.36 -3.72
C ASN A 221 -12.81 5.85 -2.29
N ALA A 222 -13.58 6.61 -1.48
CA ALA A 222 -13.82 6.41 -0.06
C ALA A 222 -14.58 5.11 0.25
N ARG A 223 -14.36 4.55 1.45
CA ARG A 223 -14.80 3.19 1.79
C ARG A 223 -15.25 3.08 3.24
N ALA A 224 -16.40 2.44 3.43
CA ALA A 224 -16.81 1.93 4.73
C ALA A 224 -15.77 0.89 5.21
N ALA A 225 -15.02 1.22 6.27
CA ALA A 225 -13.98 0.38 6.86
C ALA A 225 -14.35 -0.15 8.25
N TRP A 226 -15.32 0.46 8.94
CA TRP A 226 -15.58 0.21 10.36
C TRP A 226 -16.58 -0.92 10.59
N THR A 227 -16.38 -1.73 11.63
CA THR A 227 -17.34 -2.73 12.13
C THR A 227 -17.01 -3.10 13.59
N CYS A 228 -17.63 -4.16 14.09
CA CYS A 228 -17.31 -4.80 15.36
C CYS A 228 -16.91 -6.26 15.14
N THR A 229 -16.07 -6.81 16.01
CA THR A 229 -15.75 -8.25 15.98
C THR A 229 -17.02 -9.10 16.05
N GLY A 230 -17.17 -10.08 15.16
CA GLY A 230 -18.39 -10.86 14.96
C GLY A 230 -19.39 -10.28 13.95
N PHE A 231 -19.08 -9.15 13.32
CA PHE A 231 -19.90 -8.47 12.30
C PHE A 231 -19.08 -8.11 11.04
N GLU A 232 -18.04 -8.90 10.73
CA GLU A 232 -17.07 -8.66 9.66
C GLU A 232 -17.65 -8.89 8.24
N ASP A 233 -18.92 -9.28 8.15
CA ASP A 233 -19.72 -9.38 6.92
C ASP A 233 -20.32 -8.03 6.47
N ARG A 234 -20.35 -7.03 7.36
CA ARG A 234 -20.88 -5.69 7.08
C ARG A 234 -19.98 -4.60 7.65
N LEU A 235 -19.31 -3.87 6.75
CA LEU A 235 -18.62 -2.61 7.08
C LEU A 235 -19.59 -1.42 6.99
N ILE A 236 -19.34 -0.39 7.80
CA ILE A 236 -20.15 0.85 7.86
C ILE A 236 -19.28 2.11 7.72
N ASP A 237 -19.93 3.20 7.30
CA ASP A 237 -19.39 4.54 7.09
C ASP A 237 -19.51 5.43 8.35
N LYS A 238 -19.58 4.82 9.54
CA LYS A 238 -19.84 5.48 10.83
C LYS A 238 -19.06 4.79 11.92
N TYR A 239 -18.70 5.51 12.99
CA TYR A 239 -18.16 4.92 14.20
C TYR A 239 -19.21 3.97 14.84
N PRO A 240 -18.95 2.66 14.97
CA PRO A 240 -19.87 1.75 15.63
C PRO A 240 -20.00 2.00 17.13
N ILE A 241 -21.13 1.58 17.69
CA ILE A 241 -21.26 1.23 19.11
C ILE A 241 -21.41 -0.29 19.14
N CYS A 242 -20.40 -0.97 19.68
CA CYS A 242 -20.30 -2.42 19.61
C CYS A 242 -21.08 -3.11 20.76
N PRO A 243 -21.72 -4.26 20.52
CA PRO A 243 -22.36 -5.03 21.58
C PRO A 243 -21.38 -5.44 22.69
N GLU A 244 -21.89 -5.63 23.90
CA GLU A 244 -21.08 -6.10 25.04
C GLU A 244 -20.32 -7.40 24.69
N GLY A 245 -19.00 -7.38 24.90
CA GLY A 245 -18.09 -8.47 24.52
C GLY A 245 -17.55 -8.41 23.08
N SER A 246 -17.96 -7.43 22.28
CA SER A 246 -17.38 -7.14 20.95
C SER A 246 -16.43 -5.93 21.00
N GLN A 247 -15.31 -5.99 20.29
CA GLN A 247 -14.37 -4.86 20.12
C GLN A 247 -14.73 -4.05 18.87
N VAL A 248 -14.27 -2.78 18.83
CA VAL A 248 -14.28 -1.96 17.62
C VAL A 248 -13.23 -2.50 16.65
N GLU A 249 -13.56 -2.56 15.36
CA GLU A 249 -12.66 -3.08 14.33
C GLU A 249 -12.67 -2.22 13.06
N ARG A 250 -11.48 -1.96 12.51
CA ARG A 250 -11.28 -1.37 11.18
C ARG A 250 -10.79 -2.45 10.21
N ILE A 251 -11.37 -2.50 9.03
CA ILE A 251 -11.05 -3.47 7.97
C ILE A 251 -10.82 -2.73 6.65
N HIS A 252 -9.55 -2.64 6.24
CA HIS A 252 -9.16 -2.07 4.95
C HIS A 252 -8.91 -3.20 3.94
N ASP A 253 -9.85 -3.38 3.02
CA ASP A 253 -9.65 -4.21 1.83
C ASP A 253 -9.00 -3.38 0.73
N PHE A 254 -7.87 -3.84 0.21
CA PHE A 254 -7.15 -3.17 -0.88
C PHE A 254 -7.67 -3.61 -2.26
N PRO A 255 -7.44 -2.83 -3.33
CA PRO A 255 -7.65 -3.29 -4.69
C PRO A 255 -6.69 -4.44 -5.05
N SER A 256 -7.07 -5.28 -6.01
CA SER A 256 -6.35 -6.53 -6.33
C SER A 256 -6.35 -6.90 -7.81
N CYS A 257 -6.82 -6.00 -8.67
CA CYS A 257 -6.77 -6.13 -10.12
C CYS A 257 -5.75 -5.14 -10.65
N TRP A 258 -4.54 -5.64 -10.91
CA TRP A 258 -3.37 -4.87 -11.32
C TRP A 258 -3.25 -4.83 -12.85
N ASP A 259 -2.82 -3.73 -13.45
CA ASP A 259 -2.70 -3.57 -14.91
C ASP A 259 -1.66 -4.50 -15.58
N GLY A 260 -0.85 -5.19 -14.77
CA GLY A 260 0.14 -6.15 -15.22
C GLY A 260 1.47 -5.55 -15.68
N GLN A 261 1.63 -4.23 -15.56
CA GLN A 261 2.80 -3.47 -16.02
C GLN A 261 3.36 -2.51 -14.97
N ASN A 262 2.56 -1.61 -14.40
CA ASN A 262 3.06 -0.44 -13.67
C ASN A 262 3.02 -0.67 -12.15
N ILE A 263 4.11 -0.34 -11.45
CA ILE A 263 4.16 -0.41 -9.98
C ILE A 263 3.47 0.77 -9.28
N ASP A 264 3.11 1.79 -10.06
CA ASP A 264 2.48 3.01 -9.59
C ASP A 264 1.78 3.74 -10.77
N SER A 265 0.94 4.73 -10.48
CA SER A 265 0.36 5.67 -11.46
C SER A 265 0.39 7.10 -10.92
N ALA A 266 0.24 8.10 -11.79
CA ALA A 266 0.31 9.53 -11.41
C ALA A 266 -0.77 9.99 -10.41
N ASN A 267 -1.76 9.16 -10.12
CA ASN A 267 -2.82 9.37 -9.11
C ASN A 267 -2.87 8.23 -8.07
N HIS A 268 -1.85 7.36 -8.07
CA HIS A 268 -1.69 6.17 -7.22
C HIS A 268 -2.83 5.13 -7.26
N ARG A 269 -3.80 5.25 -8.19
CA ARG A 269 -5.04 4.46 -8.23
C ARG A 269 -5.31 3.73 -9.55
N THR A 270 -5.02 4.32 -10.72
CA THR A 270 -5.44 3.72 -12.01
C THR A 270 -4.69 2.46 -12.44
N HIS A 271 -3.48 2.20 -11.89
CA HIS A 271 -2.72 0.99 -12.20
C HIS A 271 -3.18 -0.25 -11.41
N ILE A 272 -3.97 -0.10 -10.34
CA ILE A 272 -4.53 -1.21 -9.56
C ILE A 272 -5.92 -0.88 -9.00
N VAL A 273 -6.92 -1.60 -9.48
CA VAL A 273 -8.34 -1.35 -9.19
C VAL A 273 -8.98 -2.48 -8.39
N PHE A 274 -10.15 -2.20 -7.82
CA PHE A 274 -10.94 -3.23 -7.14
C PHE A 274 -11.54 -4.21 -8.16
N PRO A 275 -11.70 -5.50 -7.80
CA PRO A 275 -12.48 -6.43 -8.59
C PRO A 275 -13.96 -6.05 -8.61
N ASP A 276 -14.71 -6.60 -9.58
CA ASP A 276 -16.17 -6.50 -9.61
C ASP A 276 -16.84 -7.27 -8.44
N SER A 277 -18.16 -7.15 -8.33
CA SER A 277 -18.96 -7.86 -7.30
C SER A 277 -18.95 -9.39 -7.43
N SER A 278 -18.38 -9.94 -8.52
CA SER A 278 -18.11 -11.36 -8.72
C SER A 278 -16.64 -11.73 -8.45
N GLY A 279 -15.81 -10.80 -7.96
CA GLY A 279 -14.39 -10.99 -7.67
C GLY A 279 -13.49 -11.03 -8.93
N ARG A 280 -13.98 -10.56 -10.08
CA ARG A 280 -13.29 -10.59 -11.38
C ARG A 280 -12.55 -9.28 -11.63
N CYS A 281 -11.47 -9.37 -12.39
CA CYS A 281 -10.78 -8.20 -12.94
C CYS A 281 -11.35 -7.84 -14.32
N GLY A 282 -11.44 -6.54 -14.59
CA GLY A 282 -11.82 -6.03 -15.91
C GLY A 282 -10.76 -6.31 -16.99
N ASN A 283 -11.13 -6.09 -18.25
CA ASN A 283 -10.21 -6.23 -19.38
C ASN A 283 -8.96 -5.36 -19.19
N GLY A 284 -7.78 -5.93 -19.47
CA GLY A 284 -6.49 -5.29 -19.23
C GLY A 284 -5.89 -5.54 -17.85
N PHE A 285 -6.70 -5.94 -16.85
CA PHE A 285 -6.23 -6.19 -15.49
C PHE A 285 -6.04 -7.69 -15.19
N VAL A 286 -5.08 -7.98 -14.31
CA VAL A 286 -4.75 -9.31 -13.79
C VAL A 286 -4.91 -9.36 -12.28
N ALA A 287 -5.44 -10.46 -11.77
CA ALA A 287 -5.57 -10.64 -10.33
C ALA A 287 -4.18 -10.78 -9.66
N VAL A 288 -3.98 -10.08 -8.56
CA VAL A 288 -2.86 -10.22 -7.61
C VAL A 288 -3.40 -10.59 -6.22
N PRO A 289 -2.59 -11.09 -5.25
CA PRO A 289 -3.06 -11.32 -3.90
C PRO A 289 -3.64 -10.04 -3.29
N GLN A 290 -4.88 -10.10 -2.81
CA GLN A 290 -5.53 -8.95 -2.18
C GLN A 290 -5.09 -8.86 -0.72
N LEU A 291 -4.58 -7.70 -0.30
CA LEU A 291 -4.39 -7.41 1.12
C LEU A 291 -5.73 -7.05 1.77
N ARG A 292 -6.01 -7.68 2.92
CA ARG A 292 -6.88 -7.14 3.98
C ARG A 292 -6.01 -6.78 5.17
N VAL A 293 -6.11 -5.54 5.62
CA VAL A 293 -5.63 -5.10 6.95
C VAL A 293 -6.83 -5.09 7.88
N THR A 294 -6.67 -5.67 9.07
CA THR A 294 -7.68 -5.65 10.13
C THR A 294 -7.03 -5.18 11.43
N LEU A 295 -7.60 -4.14 12.04
CA LEU A 295 -7.14 -3.49 13.27
C LEU A 295 -8.27 -3.56 14.32
N THR A 296 -8.05 -4.30 15.39
CA THR A 296 -9.04 -4.50 16.47
C THR A 296 -8.64 -3.69 17.70
N TYR A 297 -9.59 -3.00 18.35
CA TYR A 297 -9.33 -2.02 19.41
C TYR A 297 -10.19 -2.24 20.67
N ASP A 298 -9.54 -2.18 21.84
CA ASP A 298 -10.18 -2.21 23.17
C ASP A 298 -10.78 -0.84 23.57
N ILE A 299 -11.58 -0.21 22.69
CA ILE A 299 -12.23 1.08 23.00
C ILE A 299 -13.32 0.87 24.08
N PRO A 300 -13.29 1.59 25.23
CA PRO A 300 -14.31 1.46 26.27
C PRO A 300 -15.72 1.75 25.75
N HIS A 301 -16.71 0.96 26.15
CA HIS A 301 -18.09 1.07 25.63
C HIS A 301 -18.76 2.42 25.97
N ASP A 302 -18.41 3.04 27.09
CA ASP A 302 -18.84 4.41 27.45
C ASP A 302 -18.22 5.46 26.52
N VAL A 303 -16.94 5.34 26.15
CA VAL A 303 -16.28 6.17 25.13
C VAL A 303 -16.94 5.99 23.75
N GLN A 304 -17.35 4.76 23.40
CA GLN A 304 -18.11 4.49 22.17
C GLN A 304 -19.49 5.17 22.19
N VAL A 305 -20.26 4.99 23.26
CA VAL A 305 -21.62 5.59 23.40
C VAL A 305 -21.57 7.12 23.45
N ALA A 306 -20.50 7.69 24.02
CA ALA A 306 -20.27 9.13 24.04
C ALA A 306 -19.77 9.70 22.68
N GLY A 307 -19.42 8.85 21.71
CA GLY A 307 -18.87 9.28 20.42
C GLY A 307 -17.50 9.93 20.53
N GLN A 308 -16.68 9.51 21.51
CA GLN A 308 -15.42 10.16 21.88
C GLN A 308 -14.16 9.50 21.29
N TYR A 309 -14.33 8.46 20.48
CA TYR A 309 -13.24 7.93 19.64
C TYR A 309 -13.52 8.27 18.17
N LYS A 310 -12.46 8.49 17.40
CA LYS A 310 -12.51 9.05 16.05
C LYS A 310 -11.29 8.63 15.24
N VAL A 311 -11.33 8.85 13.93
CA VAL A 311 -10.14 8.84 13.06
C VAL A 311 -9.54 10.24 13.06
N ASP A 312 -8.23 10.31 13.22
CA ASP A 312 -7.45 11.53 13.03
C ASP A 312 -7.40 11.88 11.53
N SER A 313 -7.61 13.15 11.19
CA SER A 313 -7.95 13.55 9.81
C SER A 313 -7.46 14.95 9.47
N PHE A 314 -7.57 15.34 8.19
CA PHE A 314 -7.47 16.76 7.83
C PHE A 314 -8.63 17.54 8.49
N PRO A 315 -8.40 18.76 9.00
CA PRO A 315 -9.43 19.55 9.68
C PRO A 315 -10.71 19.74 8.87
N GLU A 316 -10.59 19.79 7.54
CA GLU A 316 -11.69 19.89 6.56
C GLU A 316 -12.60 18.66 6.52
N GLU A 317 -12.07 17.47 6.84
CA GLU A 317 -12.83 16.22 6.90
C GLU A 317 -13.56 16.05 8.25
N HIS A 318 -13.31 16.93 9.23
CA HIS A 318 -14.01 16.98 10.52
C HIS A 318 -14.03 15.65 11.30
N HIS A 319 -13.01 14.81 11.17
CA HIS A 319 -12.95 13.45 11.73
C HIS A 319 -14.07 12.52 11.20
N ASN A 320 -14.43 12.66 9.93
CA ASN A 320 -15.38 11.81 9.24
C ASN A 320 -14.85 10.36 9.10
N PRO A 321 -15.53 9.32 9.62
CA PRO A 321 -15.08 7.92 9.50
C PRO A 321 -15.00 7.40 8.05
N LEU A 322 -15.56 8.12 7.08
CA LEU A 322 -15.48 7.80 5.66
C LEU A 322 -14.20 8.36 4.97
N SER A 323 -13.48 9.31 5.59
CA SER A 323 -12.15 9.73 5.15
C SER A 323 -11.03 8.78 5.61
N ASP A 324 -11.40 7.66 6.22
CA ASP A 324 -10.47 6.62 6.66
C ASP A 324 -9.87 5.89 5.45
N HIS A 325 -8.56 5.66 5.49
CA HIS A 325 -7.76 5.18 4.37
C HIS A 325 -6.54 4.36 4.86
N ASP A 326 -5.93 3.61 3.96
CA ASP A 326 -4.76 2.77 4.25
C ASP A 326 -3.86 2.63 3.00
N ASP A 327 -2.55 2.56 3.23
CA ASP A 327 -1.48 2.77 2.26
C ASP A 327 -0.49 1.59 2.27
N PHE A 328 -0.46 0.80 1.20
CA PHE A 328 0.39 -0.38 1.09
C PHE A 328 1.46 -0.24 0.01
N ALA A 329 2.73 -0.43 0.40
CA ALA A 329 3.86 -0.58 -0.51
C ALA A 329 4.44 -2.01 -0.41
N ASN A 330 4.43 -2.77 -1.52
CA ASN A 330 4.90 -4.14 -1.56
C ASN A 330 6.44 -4.25 -1.45
N VAL A 331 6.98 -4.19 -0.24
CA VAL A 331 8.42 -4.37 0.02
C VAL A 331 8.87 -5.83 0.11
N MET A 332 7.96 -6.80 -0.05
CA MET A 332 8.28 -8.23 -0.01
C MET A 332 9.30 -8.61 -1.09
N SER A 333 10.27 -9.45 -0.74
CA SER A 333 11.16 -10.03 -1.75
C SER A 333 10.41 -11.03 -2.62
N GLN A 334 10.89 -11.22 -3.86
CA GLN A 334 10.31 -12.18 -4.81
C GLN A 334 10.12 -13.58 -4.21
N CYS A 335 11.00 -14.00 -3.29
CA CYS A 335 10.92 -15.29 -2.61
C CYS A 335 9.69 -15.38 -1.69
N ILE A 336 9.41 -14.34 -0.89
CA ILE A 336 8.22 -14.25 -0.03
C ILE A 336 6.96 -14.23 -0.89
N MET A 337 6.94 -13.37 -1.92
CA MET A 337 5.82 -13.25 -2.84
C MET A 337 5.51 -14.58 -3.57
N TRP A 338 6.54 -15.33 -3.99
CA TRP A 338 6.34 -16.65 -4.58
C TRP A 338 5.69 -17.66 -3.64
N ARG A 339 6.05 -17.65 -2.34
CA ARG A 339 5.47 -18.54 -1.33
C ARG A 339 4.01 -18.20 -1.06
N LEU A 340 3.74 -16.92 -0.82
CA LEU A 340 2.41 -16.33 -0.66
C LEU A 340 1.49 -16.71 -1.83
N VAL A 341 1.92 -16.44 -3.07
CA VAL A 341 1.18 -16.80 -4.30
C VAL A 341 0.96 -18.31 -4.41
N THR A 342 1.96 -19.12 -4.08
CA THR A 342 1.87 -20.60 -4.08
C THR A 342 0.97 -21.14 -2.95
N CYS A 343 0.78 -20.37 -1.87
CA CYS A 343 -0.18 -20.69 -0.82
C CYS A 343 -1.62 -20.44 -1.32
N VAL A 344 -1.93 -19.20 -1.70
CA VAL A 344 -3.31 -18.80 -2.07
C VAL A 344 -3.79 -19.47 -3.36
N ASN A 345 -2.94 -19.63 -4.39
CA ASN A 345 -3.30 -20.38 -5.60
C ASN A 345 -3.41 -21.90 -5.38
N GLY A 346 -2.96 -22.40 -4.22
CA GLY A 346 -3.16 -23.76 -3.76
C GLY A 346 -4.40 -23.94 -2.89
N GLY A 347 -5.19 -22.88 -2.64
CA GLY A 347 -6.36 -22.92 -1.75
C GLY A 347 -6.01 -23.17 -0.28
N ARG A 348 -4.83 -22.74 0.17
CA ARG A 348 -4.32 -22.99 1.53
C ARG A 348 -4.26 -21.70 2.36
N THR A 349 -4.32 -21.87 3.67
CA THR A 349 -3.92 -20.84 4.65
C THR A 349 -2.50 -21.11 5.10
N CYS A 350 -1.62 -20.11 5.02
CA CYS A 350 -0.22 -20.19 5.46
C CYS A 350 0.11 -19.05 6.43
N LYS A 351 1.29 -19.12 7.05
CA LYS A 351 1.90 -18.02 7.79
C LYS A 351 3.30 -17.82 7.22
N GLU A 352 3.59 -16.62 6.72
CA GLU A 352 4.83 -16.24 6.05
C GLU A 352 5.67 -15.31 6.95
#